data_AF-X1U767-F1
#
_entry.id   AF-X1U767-F1
#
_cell.length_a   1.000
_cell.length_b   1.000
_cell.length_c   1.000
_cell.angle_alpha   90.00
_cell.angle_beta   90.00
_cell.angle_gamma   90.00
#
_symmetry.space_group_name_H-M   'P 1'
#
loop_
_entity.id
_entity.type
_entity.pdbx_description
1 polymer ?
#
loop_
_entity_poly.entity_id
_entity_poly.type
_entity_poly.pdbx_seq_one_letter_code
_entity_poly.pdbx_strand_id
1 'polypeptide(L)'
;MELEKAKVIADTVVKALEPYCERIMVAGSIRRQKPAVRDIDLVVIPRDRQNLDSALMRMGNYKMSGMKIARIEMDSIPLDVYFATPETFATLLLIRTGSVESNIRLATLAKKRGWRLAASGDGLFNEKGERIAGDSEQSIYEALGLPYQEPWERG
;
A
#
# COMPACT_ATOMS: atom_id res chain seq x y z
N MET A 1 -2.60 18.59 3.49
CA MET A 1 -3.51 19.07 2.44
C MET A 1 -4.89 18.45 2.64
N GLU A 2 -5.95 19.12 2.18
CA GLU A 2 -7.32 18.59 2.26
C GLU A 2 -7.51 17.36 1.36
N LEU A 3 -8.38 16.44 1.79
CA LEU A 3 -8.65 15.17 1.10
C LEU A 3 -9.01 15.33 -0.38
N GLU A 4 -9.92 16.24 -0.72
CA GLU A 4 -10.37 16.42 -2.11
C GLU A 4 -9.24 16.91 -3.02
N LYS A 5 -8.40 17.82 -2.52
CA LYS A 5 -7.17 18.23 -3.22
C LYS A 5 -6.23 17.05 -3.41
N ALA A 6 -6.03 16.23 -2.36
CA ALA A 6 -5.17 15.06 -2.44
C ALA A 6 -5.67 14.03 -3.46
N LYS A 7 -6.99 13.78 -3.53
CA LYS A 7 -7.61 12.88 -4.50
C LYS A 7 -7.36 13.32 -5.94
N VAL A 8 -7.50 14.61 -6.24
CA VAL A 8 -7.25 15.15 -7.58
C VAL A 8 -5.78 14.94 -8.00
N ILE A 9 -4.85 15.20 -7.08
CA ILE A 9 -3.42 14.99 -7.34
C ILE A 9 -3.13 13.49 -7.52
N ALA A 10 -3.65 12.64 -6.64
CA ALA A 10 -3.48 11.20 -6.73
C ALA A 10 -4.05 10.63 -8.03
N ASP A 11 -5.22 11.06 -8.48
CA ASP A 11 -5.82 10.65 -9.76
C ASP A 11 -4.95 11.07 -10.95
N THR A 12 -4.39 12.27 -10.91
CA THR A 12 -3.45 12.76 -11.94
C THR A 12 -2.19 11.88 -12.01
N VAL A 13 -1.62 11.55 -10.85
CA VAL A 13 -0.45 10.67 -10.75
C VAL A 13 -0.79 9.26 -11.24
N VAL A 14 -1.93 8.69 -10.80
CA VAL A 14 -2.37 7.36 -11.21
C VAL A 14 -2.51 7.29 -12.73
N LYS A 15 -3.22 8.25 -13.36
CA LYS A 15 -3.38 8.29 -14.83
C LYS A 15 -2.06 8.35 -15.59
N ALA A 16 -1.07 9.06 -15.04
CA ALA A 16 0.24 9.18 -15.66
C ALA A 16 1.12 7.92 -15.50
N LEU A 17 0.88 7.09 -14.47
CA LEU A 17 1.66 5.88 -14.20
C LEU A 17 0.97 4.59 -14.67
N GLU A 18 -0.37 4.57 -14.74
CA GLU A 18 -1.19 3.42 -15.11
C GLU A 18 -0.75 2.69 -16.38
N PRO A 19 -0.33 3.37 -17.48
CA PRO A 19 0.15 2.68 -18.67
C PRO A 19 1.35 1.74 -18.45
N TYR A 20 2.13 1.96 -17.37
CA TYR A 20 3.32 1.20 -17.01
C TYR A 20 3.08 0.19 -15.88
N CYS A 21 1.83 0.05 -15.44
CA CYS A 21 1.42 -0.82 -14.36
C CYS A 21 0.48 -1.91 -14.89
N GLU A 22 0.62 -3.14 -14.40
CA GLU A 22 -0.44 -4.14 -14.48
C GLU A 22 -1.57 -3.77 -13.52
N ARG A 23 -1.22 -3.24 -12.34
CA ARG A 23 -2.16 -2.76 -11.34
C ARG A 23 -1.59 -1.58 -10.57
N ILE A 24 -2.44 -0.63 -10.22
CA ILE A 24 -2.10 0.53 -9.41
C ILE A 24 -3.27 0.86 -8.48
N MET A 25 -2.99 1.10 -7.20
CA MET A 25 -4.00 1.53 -6.25
C MET A 25 -3.46 2.59 -5.30
N VAL A 26 -4.29 3.61 -5.04
CA VAL A 26 -4.05 4.59 -3.98
C VAL A 26 -4.25 3.91 -2.62
N ALA A 27 -3.30 4.08 -1.72
CA ALA A 27 -3.30 3.55 -0.37
C ALA A 27 -3.33 4.70 0.65
N GLY A 28 -2.77 4.47 1.84
CA GLY A 28 -2.53 5.51 2.82
C GLY A 28 -3.78 6.24 3.29
N SER A 29 -3.56 7.48 3.72
CA SER A 29 -4.59 8.32 4.32
C SER A 29 -5.71 8.71 3.35
N ILE A 30 -5.42 8.78 2.05
CA ILE A 30 -6.42 9.03 1.00
C ILE A 30 -7.42 7.86 0.94
N ARG A 31 -6.92 6.62 0.90
CA ARG A 31 -7.80 5.43 0.87
C ARG A 31 -8.62 5.29 2.15
N ARG A 32 -8.10 5.76 3.29
CA ARG A 32 -8.82 5.84 4.58
C ARG A 32 -9.74 7.07 4.71
N GLN A 33 -9.82 7.91 3.69
CA GLN A 33 -10.65 9.12 3.67
C GLN A 33 -10.34 10.11 4.82
N LYS A 34 -9.08 10.24 5.21
CA LYS A 34 -8.69 11.21 6.25
C LYS A 34 -8.83 12.64 5.74
N PRO A 35 -9.39 13.57 6.53
CA PRO A 35 -9.58 14.97 6.10
C PRO A 35 -8.24 15.66 5.80
N ALA A 36 -7.22 15.40 6.63
CA ALA A 36 -5.87 15.90 6.46
C ALA A 36 -4.93 14.81 5.92
N VAL A 37 -4.44 15.02 4.69
CA VAL A 37 -3.50 14.14 3.98
C VAL A 37 -2.11 14.76 3.98
N ARG A 38 -1.07 13.96 4.23
CA ARG A 38 0.33 14.41 4.30
C ARG A 38 1.13 14.08 3.04
N ASP A 39 0.78 12.97 2.41
CA ASP A 39 1.50 12.29 1.35
C ASP A 39 0.53 11.51 0.46
N ILE A 40 1.03 11.06 -0.69
CA ILE A 40 0.33 10.16 -1.59
C ILE A 40 1.05 8.81 -1.54
N ASP A 41 0.34 7.77 -1.11
CA ASP A 41 0.85 6.39 -1.12
C ASP A 41 0.22 5.62 -2.29
N LEU A 42 1.04 4.96 -3.10
CA LEU A 42 0.60 4.08 -4.18
C LEU A 42 1.16 2.67 -3.99
N VAL A 43 0.36 1.64 -4.22
CA VAL A 43 0.84 0.26 -4.38
C VAL A 43 0.68 -0.14 -5.83
N VAL A 44 1.76 -0.58 -6.46
CA VAL A 44 1.82 -0.83 -7.90
C VAL A 44 2.40 -2.20 -8.21
N ILE A 45 1.84 -2.90 -9.20
CA ILE A 45 2.46 -4.02 -9.89
C ILE A 45 2.99 -3.47 -11.22
N PRO A 46 4.31 -3.27 -11.36
CA PRO A 46 4.87 -2.71 -12.59
C PRO A 46 4.80 -3.74 -13.72
N ARG A 47 4.34 -3.31 -14.91
CA ARG A 47 4.49 -4.10 -16.14
C ARG A 47 5.71 -3.68 -16.96
N ASP A 48 6.10 -2.42 -16.84
CA ASP A 48 7.26 -1.82 -17.49
C ASP A 48 7.97 -0.91 -16.48
N ARG A 49 8.92 -1.50 -15.75
CA ARG A 49 9.60 -0.80 -14.66
C ARG A 49 10.46 0.37 -15.14
N GLN A 50 11.09 0.24 -16.31
CA GLN A 50 11.99 1.26 -16.83
C GLN A 50 11.23 2.54 -17.21
N ASN A 51 10.10 2.39 -17.91
CA ASN A 51 9.29 3.54 -18.29
C ASN A 51 8.51 4.11 -17.09
N LEU A 52 8.12 3.27 -16.13
CA LEU A 52 7.55 3.72 -14.86
C LEU A 52 8.53 4.62 -14.09
N ASP A 53 9.77 4.19 -13.91
CA ASP A 53 10.81 4.99 -13.24
C ASP A 53 11.09 6.29 -14.01
N SER A 54 11.12 6.23 -15.35
CA SER A 54 11.28 7.43 -16.20
C SER A 54 10.10 8.41 -16.04
N ALA A 55 8.88 7.91 -15.88
CA ALA A 55 7.71 8.76 -15.63
C ALA A 55 7.78 9.41 -14.25
N LEU A 56 8.16 8.65 -13.22
CA LEU A 56 8.35 9.16 -11.86
C LEU A 56 9.45 10.23 -11.80
N MET A 57 10.55 10.07 -12.55
CA MET A 57 11.63 11.07 -12.62
C MET A 57 11.15 12.41 -13.19
N ARG A 58 10.13 12.42 -14.05
CA ARG A 58 9.54 13.64 -14.60
C ARG A 58 8.56 14.32 -13.64
N MET A 59 8.08 13.62 -12.60
CA MET A 59 7.10 14.15 -11.65
C MET A 59 7.72 14.95 -10.51
N GLY A 60 9.00 14.70 -10.19
CA GLY A 60 9.65 15.39 -9.09
C GLY A 60 11.01 14.80 -8.73
N ASN A 61 11.53 15.23 -7.60
CA ASN A 61 12.86 14.85 -7.15
C ASN A 61 12.82 13.51 -6.40
N TYR A 62 13.63 12.55 -6.82
CA TYR A 62 13.82 11.32 -6.05
C TYR A 62 14.52 11.62 -4.73
N LYS A 63 13.86 11.24 -3.62
CA LYS A 63 14.48 11.19 -2.28
C LYS A 63 15.06 9.81 -2.00
N MET A 64 14.48 8.77 -2.61
CA MET A 64 14.95 7.39 -2.50
C MET A 64 14.46 6.58 -3.69
N SER A 65 15.33 5.73 -4.24
CA SER A 65 14.96 4.73 -5.26
C SER A 65 15.46 3.36 -4.83
N GLY A 66 14.59 2.34 -4.92
CA GLY A 66 14.95 0.97 -4.57
C GLY A 66 14.00 -0.04 -5.21
N MET A 67 14.31 -1.33 -4.99
CA MET A 67 13.52 -2.42 -5.57
C MET A 67 12.08 -2.47 -5.03
N LYS A 68 11.89 -2.15 -3.74
CA LYS A 68 10.59 -2.26 -3.05
C LYS A 68 9.82 -0.94 -2.96
N ILE A 69 10.50 0.19 -3.03
CA ILE A 69 9.89 1.51 -2.87
C ILE A 69 10.66 2.57 -3.65
N ALA A 70 9.94 3.52 -4.24
CA ALA A 70 10.45 4.79 -4.71
C ALA A 70 9.78 5.93 -3.93
N ARG A 71 10.54 6.97 -3.58
CA ARG A 71 10.04 8.18 -2.93
C ARG A 71 10.38 9.40 -3.76
N ILE A 72 9.35 10.14 -4.15
CA ILE A 72 9.42 11.30 -5.01
C ILE A 72 8.85 12.50 -4.25
N GLU A 73 9.51 13.64 -4.31
CA GLU A 73 8.96 14.91 -3.82
C GLU A 73 8.43 15.70 -5.01
N MET A 74 7.10 15.81 -5.12
CA MET A 74 6.38 16.56 -6.15
C MET A 74 5.93 17.91 -5.55
N ASP A 75 6.63 19.01 -5.84
CA ASP A 75 6.27 20.34 -5.31
C ASP A 75 6.00 20.35 -3.79
N SER A 76 6.92 19.75 -3.01
CA SER A 76 6.81 19.57 -1.54
C SER A 76 5.72 18.59 -1.07
N ILE A 77 5.11 17.83 -1.98
CA ILE A 77 4.20 16.71 -1.68
C ILE A 77 4.98 15.39 -1.82
N PRO A 78 5.14 14.62 -0.74
CA PRO A 78 5.72 13.29 -0.83
C PRO A 78 4.80 12.33 -1.59
N LEU A 79 5.39 11.58 -2.51
CA LEU A 79 4.81 10.44 -3.21
C LEU A 79 5.64 9.19 -2.90
N ASP A 80 5.03 8.25 -2.18
CA ASP A 80 5.60 6.94 -1.87
C ASP A 80 4.97 5.89 -2.79
N VAL A 81 5.79 5.28 -3.65
CA VAL A 81 5.38 4.23 -4.59
C VAL A 81 5.95 2.90 -4.13
N TYR A 82 5.08 1.99 -3.69
CA TYR A 82 5.44 0.66 -3.21
C TYR A 82 5.27 -0.37 -4.34
N PHE A 83 6.33 -1.08 -4.66
CA PHE A 83 6.34 -2.09 -5.71
C PHE A 83 5.93 -3.46 -5.16
N ALA A 84 4.92 -4.06 -5.79
CA ALA A 84 4.37 -5.37 -5.47
C ALA A 84 4.49 -6.33 -6.65
N THR A 85 4.30 -7.60 -6.35
CA THR A 85 3.98 -8.69 -7.28
C THR A 85 2.50 -9.06 -7.11
N PRO A 86 1.89 -9.85 -8.02
CA PRO A 86 0.54 -10.35 -7.83
C PRO A 86 0.31 -11.02 -6.47
N GLU A 87 1.28 -11.79 -5.98
CA GLU A 87 1.20 -12.55 -4.73
C GLU A 87 1.28 -11.65 -3.48
N THR A 88 1.97 -10.52 -3.59
CA THR A 88 2.23 -9.60 -2.47
C THR A 88 1.26 -8.42 -2.43
N PHE A 89 0.55 -8.16 -3.52
CA PHE A 89 -0.24 -6.95 -3.72
C PHE A 89 -1.28 -6.72 -2.64
N ALA A 90 -2.12 -7.71 -2.34
CA ALA A 90 -3.25 -7.49 -1.43
C ALA A 90 -2.80 -7.24 0.02
N THR A 91 -1.79 -7.97 0.50
CA THR A 91 -1.26 -7.75 1.85
C THR A 91 -0.45 -6.46 1.91
N LEU A 92 0.32 -6.11 0.87
CA LEU A 92 1.02 -4.83 0.83
C LEU A 92 0.03 -3.66 0.80
N LEU A 93 -1.05 -3.77 0.03
CA LEU A 93 -2.14 -2.79 0.02
C LEU A 93 -2.79 -2.66 1.40
N LEU A 94 -3.08 -3.76 2.09
CA LEU A 94 -3.59 -3.73 3.47
C LEU A 94 -2.66 -2.93 4.38
N ILE A 95 -1.38 -3.28 4.39
CA ILE A 95 -0.36 -2.67 5.26
C ILE A 95 -0.16 -1.19 4.93
N ARG A 96 -0.11 -0.83 3.64
CA ARG A 96 0.07 0.56 3.20
C ARG A 96 -1.21 1.39 3.26
N THR A 97 -2.37 0.74 3.28
CA THR A 97 -3.62 1.39 3.65
C THR A 97 -3.62 1.74 5.13
N GLY A 98 -3.05 0.90 6.00
CA GLY A 98 -2.98 1.16 7.44
C GLY A 98 -4.37 1.22 8.11
N SER A 99 -4.53 1.98 9.21
CA SER A 99 -3.54 2.83 9.87
C SER A 99 -2.40 2.06 10.56
N VAL A 100 -1.47 2.79 11.19
CA VAL A 100 -0.44 2.19 12.06
C VAL A 100 -1.10 1.37 13.17
N GLU A 101 -2.16 1.91 13.79
CA GLU A 101 -2.93 1.24 14.83
C GLU A 101 -3.61 -0.04 14.30
N SER A 102 -4.22 0.02 13.11
CA SER A 102 -4.81 -1.16 12.46
C SER A 102 -3.75 -2.24 12.20
N ASN A 103 -2.60 -1.85 11.64
CA ASN A 103 -1.51 -2.77 11.37
C ASN A 103 -0.97 -3.42 12.67
N ILE A 104 -0.79 -2.63 13.74
CA ILE A 104 -0.37 -3.13 15.05
C ILE A 104 -1.41 -4.11 15.59
N ARG A 105 -2.71 -3.81 15.49
CA ARG A 105 -3.80 -4.69 15.94
C ARG A 105 -3.76 -6.03 15.21
N LEU A 106 -3.71 -6.02 13.87
CA LEU A 106 -3.66 -7.24 13.06
C LEU A 106 -2.40 -8.07 13.35
N ALA A 107 -1.23 -7.44 13.39
CA ALA A 107 0.04 -8.10 13.72
C ALA A 107 0.04 -8.67 15.14
N THR A 108 -0.55 -7.97 16.11
CA THR A 108 -0.67 -8.44 17.49
C THR A 108 -1.57 -9.67 17.58
N LEU A 109 -2.69 -9.70 16.85
CA LEU A 109 -3.58 -10.86 16.80
C LEU A 109 -2.92 -12.06 16.13
N ALA A 110 -2.17 -11.85 15.04
CA ALA A 110 -1.36 -12.90 14.44
C ALA A 110 -0.36 -13.45 15.46
N LYS A 111 0.41 -12.57 16.12
CA LYS A 111 1.43 -12.96 17.10
C LYS A 111 0.86 -13.75 18.28
N LYS A 112 -0.34 -13.41 18.76
CA LYS A 112 -1.04 -14.16 19.82
C LYS A 112 -1.34 -15.61 19.45
N ARG A 113 -1.42 -15.92 18.15
CA ARG A 113 -1.60 -17.29 17.61
C ARG A 113 -0.28 -17.98 17.23
N GLY A 114 0.87 -17.36 17.50
CA GLY A 114 2.16 -17.84 16.97
C GLY A 114 2.36 -17.56 15.48
N TRP A 115 1.50 -16.75 14.87
CA TRP A 115 1.51 -16.41 13.45
C TRP A 115 2.26 -15.11 13.18
N ARG A 116 2.57 -14.85 11.91
CA ARG A 116 3.28 -13.66 11.46
C ARG A 116 2.59 -13.04 10.26
N LEU A 117 2.11 -11.80 10.41
CA LEU A 117 1.71 -10.96 9.28
C LEU A 117 2.96 -10.28 8.70
N ALA A 118 3.28 -10.56 7.44
CA ALA A 118 4.48 -10.06 6.79
C ALA A 118 4.28 -8.61 6.28
N ALA A 119 4.92 -7.65 6.94
CA ALA A 119 4.87 -6.23 6.54
C ALA A 119 5.49 -5.95 5.14
N SER A 120 6.22 -6.91 4.59
CA SER A 120 6.72 -6.94 3.21
C SER A 120 5.63 -7.18 2.16
N GLY A 121 4.44 -7.61 2.57
CA GLY A 121 3.35 -7.96 1.66
C GLY A 121 3.21 -9.45 1.37
N ASP A 122 4.08 -10.32 1.89
CA ASP A 122 4.07 -11.75 1.52
C ASP A 122 2.82 -12.52 2.02
N GLY A 123 2.07 -11.98 2.97
CA GLY A 123 0.85 -12.59 3.51
C GLY A 123 0.89 -12.84 5.02
N LEU A 124 -0.01 -13.69 5.48
CA LEU A 124 -0.08 -14.19 6.84
C LEU A 124 0.46 -15.61 6.90
N PHE A 125 1.36 -15.86 7.84
CA PHE A 125 2.04 -17.14 8.00
C PHE A 125 1.70 -17.77 9.35
N ASN A 126 1.45 -19.07 9.36
CA ASN A 126 1.24 -19.81 10.61
C ASN A 126 2.57 -20.07 11.35
N GLU A 127 2.50 -20.75 12.50
CA GLU A 127 3.64 -21.09 13.35
C GLU A 127 4.66 -22.03 12.68
N LYS A 128 4.26 -22.74 11.62
CA LYS A 128 5.12 -23.60 10.80
C LYS A 128 5.82 -22.83 9.67
N GLY A 129 5.47 -21.56 9.47
CA GLY A 129 5.98 -20.75 8.37
C GLY A 129 5.24 -20.96 7.05
N GLU A 130 4.06 -21.58 7.06
CA GLU A 130 3.22 -21.77 5.87
C GLU A 130 2.32 -20.54 5.67
N ARG A 131 2.20 -20.06 4.43
CA ARG A 131 1.30 -18.93 4.08
C ARG A 131 -0.14 -19.42 4.11
N ILE A 132 -0.96 -18.84 4.98
CA ILE A 132 -2.36 -19.24 5.21
C ILE A 132 -3.38 -18.20 4.71
N ALA A 133 -2.95 -16.98 4.41
CA ALA A 133 -3.79 -15.93 3.83
C ALA A 133 -2.93 -14.84 3.17
N GLY A 134 -3.57 -13.95 2.41
CA GLY A 134 -2.91 -12.80 1.77
C GLY A 134 -3.27 -12.57 0.31
N ASP A 135 -4.15 -13.38 -0.27
CA ASP A 135 -4.64 -13.23 -1.67
C ASP A 135 -5.66 -12.09 -1.79
N SER A 136 -6.28 -11.72 -0.67
CA SER A 136 -7.11 -10.54 -0.53
C SER A 136 -6.93 -9.92 0.86
N GLU A 137 -7.26 -8.63 1.01
CA GLU A 137 -7.29 -8.00 2.33
C GLU A 137 -8.26 -8.73 3.26
N GLN A 138 -9.43 -9.12 2.73
CA GLN A 138 -10.45 -9.88 3.45
C GLN A 138 -9.93 -11.23 3.97
N SER A 139 -9.13 -11.96 3.20
CA SER A 139 -8.57 -13.25 3.64
C SER A 139 -7.73 -13.13 4.92
N ILE A 140 -7.04 -12.00 5.11
CA ILE A 140 -6.26 -11.72 6.33
C ILE A 140 -7.18 -11.51 7.53
N TYR A 141 -8.27 -10.75 7.36
CA TYR A 141 -9.25 -10.53 8.42
C TYR A 141 -9.93 -11.84 8.82
N GLU A 142 -10.38 -12.62 7.83
CA GLU A 142 -11.04 -13.92 8.05
C GLU A 142 -10.13 -14.92 8.76
N ALA A 143 -8.88 -15.08 8.30
CA ALA A 143 -7.91 -15.94 8.96
C ALA A 143 -7.64 -15.49 10.41
N LEU A 144 -7.66 -14.18 10.66
CA LEU A 144 -7.52 -13.63 12.01
C LEU A 144 -8.81 -13.69 12.85
N GLY A 145 -9.91 -14.22 12.32
CA GLY A 145 -11.20 -14.31 13.02
C GLY A 145 -11.83 -12.95 13.27
N LEU A 146 -11.64 -12.00 12.36
CA LEU A 146 -12.21 -10.66 12.41
C LEU A 146 -13.20 -10.45 11.26
N PRO A 147 -14.26 -9.66 11.46
CA PRO A 147 -15.02 -9.13 10.34
C PRO A 147 -14.11 -8.23 9.50
N TYR A 148 -14.29 -8.27 8.18
CA TYR A 148 -13.61 -7.34 7.29
C TYR A 148 -13.99 -5.90 7.63
N GLN A 149 -12.99 -5.02 7.60
CA GLN A 149 -13.19 -3.59 7.82
C GLN A 149 -12.83 -2.86 6.54
N GLU A 150 -13.71 -1.98 6.09
CA GLU A 150 -13.44 -1.10 4.97
C GLU A 150 -12.31 -0.12 5.30
N PRO A 151 -11.53 0.37 4.31
CA PRO A 151 -10.38 1.24 4.57
C PRO A 151 -10.66 2.44 5.49
N TRP A 152 -11.83 3.09 5.37
CA TRP A 152 -12.21 4.24 6.20
C TRP A 152 -12.57 3.89 7.66
N GLU A 153 -12.75 2.59 7.96
CA GLU A 153 -13.01 2.10 9.32
C GLU A 153 -11.72 1.73 10.07
N ARG A 154 -10.56 1.78 9.41
CA ARG A 154 -9.27 1.27 9.91
C ARG A 154 -8.42 2.28 10.67
N GLY A 155 -9.04 3.32 11.25
CA GLY A 155 -8.36 4.29 12.10
C GLY A 155 -7.54 5.36 11.40
#